data_AF-A0A7X8KKM8-F1
#
_entry.id   AF-A0A7X8KKM8-F1
#
_cell.length_a   1.000
_cell.length_b   1.000
_cell.length_c   1.000
_cell.angle_alpha   90.00
_cell.angle_beta   90.00
_cell.angle_gamma   90.00
#
_symmetry.space_group_name_H-M   'P 1'
#
loop_
_entity.id
_entity.type
_entity.pdbx_description
1 polymer ?
#
loop_
_entity_poly.entity_id
_entity_poly.type
_entity_poly.pdbx_seq_one_letter_code
_entity_poly.pdbx_strand_id
1 'polypeptide(L)'
;TIYTAITGRPLDREGMILQSERVYNFERIFNLRMGKGTSKFHEAPDRGLGPVWEDEWMARADYFDAKLKEFGEEIEGKSVKEKITLLQKHRRAQWEQLKAAVYKRRGWNKNGIPTMKTVKRLGIDYPEVVALLEKHLKPEDEFEDA
;
A
#
# COMPACT_ATOMS: atom_id res chain seq x y z
N THR A 1 -31.20 -3.45 -8.31
CA THR A 1 -30.70 -2.73 -7.11
C THR A 1 -31.57 -1.50 -6.87
N ILE A 2 -31.57 -0.91 -5.67
CA ILE A 2 -32.27 0.38 -5.41
C ILE A 2 -31.80 1.45 -6.40
N TYR A 3 -30.50 1.47 -6.71
CA TYR A 3 -29.91 2.32 -7.73
C TYR A 3 -30.61 2.21 -9.09
N THR A 4 -30.81 1.00 -9.61
CA THR A 4 -31.49 0.79 -10.91
C THR A 4 -32.94 1.23 -10.87
N ALA A 5 -33.66 0.98 -9.77
CA ALA A 5 -35.05 1.41 -9.62
C ALA A 5 -35.19 2.94 -9.63
N ILE A 6 -34.23 3.66 -9.04
CA ILE A 6 -34.26 5.13 -8.98
C ILE A 6 -33.76 5.78 -10.28
N THR A 7 -32.67 5.27 -10.85
CA THR A 7 -31.94 5.94 -11.95
C THR A 7 -32.31 5.41 -13.33
N GLY A 8 -32.99 4.26 -13.41
CA GLY A 8 -33.21 3.52 -14.66
C GLY A 8 -31.95 2.89 -15.25
N ARG A 9 -30.77 3.03 -14.61
CA ARG A 9 -29.50 2.50 -15.11
C ARG A 9 -29.21 1.12 -14.51
N PRO A 10 -28.90 0.12 -15.35
CA PRO A 10 -28.55 -1.21 -14.84
C PRO A 10 -27.27 -1.12 -14.01
N LEU A 11 -27.27 -1.78 -12.85
CA LEU A 11 -26.11 -1.88 -11.97
C LEU A 11 -26.15 -3.22 -11.26
N ASP A 12 -25.20 -4.08 -11.60
CA ASP A 12 -24.94 -5.36 -10.96
C ASP A 12 -23.76 -5.27 -9.98
N ARG A 13 -23.37 -6.40 -9.38
CA ARG A 13 -22.29 -6.46 -8.40
C ARG A 13 -20.95 -6.05 -8.99
N GLU A 14 -20.61 -6.58 -10.17
CA GLU A 14 -19.35 -6.27 -10.85
C GLU A 14 -19.30 -4.80 -11.27
N GLY A 15 -20.42 -4.24 -11.74
CA GLY A 15 -20.55 -2.81 -12.03
C GLY A 15 -20.32 -1.94 -10.80
N MET A 16 -20.81 -2.34 -9.61
CA MET A 16 -20.51 -1.62 -8.36
C MET A 16 -19.02 -1.65 -8.02
N ILE A 17 -18.38 -2.81 -8.14
CA ILE A 17 -16.95 -2.96 -7.89
C ILE A 17 -16.13 -2.11 -8.87
N LEU A 18 -16.49 -2.12 -10.15
CA LEU A 18 -15.83 -1.33 -11.20
C LEU A 18 -16.00 0.18 -10.95
N GLN A 19 -17.19 0.63 -10.56
CA GLN A 19 -17.40 2.03 -10.19
C GLN A 19 -16.55 2.44 -9.00
N SER A 20 -16.45 1.59 -7.97
CA SER A 20 -15.60 1.83 -6.80
C SER A 20 -14.11 1.85 -7.17
N GLU A 21 -13.65 0.90 -7.99
CA GLU A 21 -12.26 0.85 -8.47
C GLU A 21 -11.90 2.11 -9.24
N ARG A 22 -12.80 2.60 -10.10
CA ARG A 22 -12.62 3.83 -10.87
C ARG A 22 -12.39 5.04 -9.96
N VAL A 23 -13.28 5.25 -8.99
CA VAL A 23 -13.20 6.40 -8.06
C VAL A 23 -11.92 6.32 -7.22
N TYR A 24 -11.61 5.15 -6.67
CA TYR A 24 -10.43 4.96 -5.82
C TYR A 24 -9.11 5.27 -6.58
N ASN A 25 -9.01 4.85 -7.84
CA ASN A 25 -7.84 5.17 -8.67
C ASN A 25 -7.79 6.65 -9.04
N PHE A 26 -8.93 7.29 -9.30
CA PHE A 26 -8.98 8.71 -9.59
C PHE A 26 -8.55 9.56 -8.38
N GLU A 27 -9.02 9.22 -7.17
CA GLU A 27 -8.56 9.83 -5.92
C GLU A 27 -7.05 9.65 -5.70
N ARG A 28 -6.50 8.48 -6.06
CA ARG A 28 -5.07 8.22 -5.98
C ARG A 28 -4.27 9.15 -6.90
N ILE A 29 -4.74 9.33 -8.13
CA ILE A 29 -4.13 10.23 -9.12
C ILE A 29 -4.26 11.69 -8.67
N PHE A 30 -5.38 12.07 -8.06
CA PHE A 30 -5.55 13.38 -7.46
C PHE A 30 -4.52 13.63 -6.35
N ASN A 31 -4.30 12.67 -5.47
CA ASN A 31 -3.26 12.76 -4.44
C ASN A 31 -1.85 12.91 -5.05
N LEU A 32 -1.58 12.23 -6.18
CA LEU A 32 -0.34 12.41 -6.93
C LEU A 32 -0.21 13.85 -7.46
N ARG A 33 -1.27 14.42 -8.03
CA ARG A 33 -1.33 15.82 -8.48
C ARG A 33 -1.01 16.79 -7.34
N MET A 34 -1.49 16.50 -6.14
CA MET A 34 -1.23 17.29 -4.93
C MET A 34 0.16 17.05 -4.31
N GLY A 35 1.01 16.26 -4.96
CA GLY A 35 2.37 15.95 -4.48
C GLY A 35 2.44 14.87 -3.40
N LYS A 36 1.32 14.17 -3.12
CA LYS A 36 1.16 13.16 -2.05
C LYS A 36 0.67 11.78 -2.55
N GLY A 37 1.15 11.35 -3.71
CA GLY A 37 0.66 10.14 -4.40
C GLY A 37 1.67 9.01 -4.64
N THR A 38 2.86 9.08 -4.07
CA THR A 38 3.90 8.04 -4.24
C THR A 38 4.05 7.12 -3.02
N SER A 39 4.81 6.03 -3.19
CA SER A 39 5.04 4.99 -2.15
C SER A 39 5.55 5.57 -0.83
N LYS A 40 6.33 6.66 -0.88
CA LYS A 40 6.84 7.34 0.32
C LYS A 40 5.76 7.87 1.28
N PHE A 41 4.51 8.00 0.82
CA PHE A 41 3.37 8.42 1.64
C PHE A 41 2.49 7.25 2.09
N HIS A 42 2.90 6.03 1.79
CA HIS A 42 2.17 4.81 2.13
C HIS A 42 2.80 4.09 3.33
N GLU A 43 3.34 4.83 4.29
CA GLU A 43 3.98 4.26 5.47
C GLU A 43 3.02 4.13 6.63
N ALA A 44 3.14 3.00 7.35
CA ALA A 44 2.52 2.85 8.65
C ALA A 44 3.35 3.61 9.70
N PRO A 45 2.71 4.25 10.70
CA PRO A 45 3.43 4.79 11.85
C PRO A 45 4.20 3.68 12.58
N ASP A 46 5.35 4.02 13.16
CA ASP A 46 6.23 3.07 13.84
C ASP A 46 5.52 2.27 14.93
N ARG A 47 4.67 2.93 15.73
CA ARG A 47 3.87 2.27 16.77
C ARG A 47 2.83 1.30 16.19
N GLY A 48 2.37 1.52 14.96
CA GLY A 48 1.50 0.58 14.24
C GLY A 48 2.25 -0.67 13.77
N LEU A 49 3.57 -0.56 13.58
CA LEU A 49 4.43 -1.69 13.25
C LEU A 49 4.93 -2.40 14.50
N GLY A 50 5.03 -1.78 15.67
CA GLY A 50 5.46 -2.49 16.88
C GLY A 50 5.79 -1.53 18.02
N PRO A 51 6.33 -2.04 19.15
CA PRO A 51 6.79 -1.20 20.23
C PRO A 51 7.89 -0.23 19.74
N VAL A 52 7.85 0.99 20.25
CA VAL A 52 8.82 2.07 20.03
C VAL A 52 9.63 2.29 21.30
N TRP A 53 9.03 2.06 22.47
CA TRP A 53 9.66 2.24 23.77
C TRP A 53 9.80 0.93 24.54
N GLU A 54 10.69 0.93 25.52
CA GLU A 54 11.03 -0.29 26.27
C GLU A 54 9.88 -0.76 27.17
N ASP A 55 9.11 0.15 27.75
CA ASP A 55 7.92 -0.17 28.54
C ASP A 55 6.83 -0.85 27.68
N GLU A 56 6.64 -0.39 26.44
CA GLU A 56 5.74 -1.04 25.47
C GLU A 56 6.19 -2.46 25.14
N TRP A 57 7.50 -2.71 25.04
CA TRP A 57 8.05 -4.05 24.89
C TRP A 57 7.78 -4.90 26.14
N MET A 58 8.12 -4.37 27.31
CA MET A 58 8.02 -5.08 28.58
C MET A 58 6.57 -5.43 28.95
N ALA A 59 5.59 -4.65 28.48
CA ALA A 59 4.17 -4.99 28.63
C ALA A 59 3.81 -6.37 28.05
N ARG A 60 4.54 -6.85 27.02
CA ARG A 60 4.33 -8.15 26.37
C ARG A 60 5.63 -8.78 25.89
N ALA A 61 6.65 -8.84 26.75
CA ALA A 61 8.00 -9.27 26.38
C ALA A 61 8.03 -10.64 25.70
N ASP A 62 7.35 -11.65 26.27
CA ASP A 62 7.32 -13.02 25.74
C ASP A 62 6.75 -13.09 24.32
N TYR A 63 5.74 -12.27 24.01
CA TYR A 63 5.13 -12.22 22.68
C TYR A 63 6.11 -11.64 21.66
N PHE A 64 6.81 -10.55 22.00
CA PHE A 64 7.74 -9.92 21.07
C PHE A 64 9.03 -10.72 20.90
N ASP A 65 9.54 -11.34 21.97
CA ASP A 65 10.66 -12.28 21.91
C ASP A 65 10.32 -13.49 21.04
N ALA A 66 9.11 -14.04 21.15
CA ALA A 66 8.64 -15.12 20.28
C ALA A 66 8.59 -14.67 18.80
N LYS A 67 8.15 -13.44 18.51
CA LYS A 67 8.15 -12.91 17.14
C LYS A 67 9.56 -12.75 16.56
N LEU A 68 10.53 -12.31 17.34
CA LEU A 68 11.92 -12.27 16.87
C LEU A 68 12.47 -13.66 16.55
N LYS A 69 12.16 -14.66 17.38
CA LYS A 69 12.54 -16.05 17.11
C LYS A 69 11.86 -16.62 15.86
N GLU A 70 10.59 -16.30 15.62
CA GLU A 70 9.90 -16.64 14.36
C GLU A 70 10.59 -16.04 13.12
N PHE A 71 11.23 -14.88 13.27
CA PHE A 71 12.06 -14.26 12.23
C PHE A 71 13.48 -14.84 12.13
N GLY A 72 13.83 -15.81 12.98
CA GLY A 72 15.17 -16.41 13.02
C GLY A 72 16.23 -15.53 13.68
N GLU A 73 15.83 -14.54 14.50
CA GLU A 73 16.76 -13.68 15.23
C GLU A 73 17.19 -14.31 16.56
N GLU A 74 18.49 -14.28 16.83
CA GLU A 74 19.06 -14.64 18.13
C GLU A 74 18.88 -13.48 19.12
N ILE A 75 18.16 -13.69 20.21
CA ILE A 75 17.78 -12.61 21.15
C ILE A 75 18.59 -12.59 22.44
N GLU A 76 19.42 -13.61 22.69
CA GLU A 76 20.20 -13.73 23.92
C GLU A 76 21.29 -12.65 23.97
N GLY A 77 21.46 -12.01 25.13
CA GLY A 77 22.41 -10.91 25.33
C GLY A 77 22.01 -9.56 24.69
N LYS A 78 20.91 -9.48 23.93
CA LYS A 78 20.44 -8.22 23.35
C LYS A 78 19.63 -7.38 24.34
N SER A 79 19.88 -6.08 24.35
CA SER A 79 19.06 -5.10 25.05
C SER A 79 17.65 -5.00 24.44
N VAL A 80 16.69 -4.51 25.22
CA VAL A 80 15.30 -4.28 24.74
C VAL A 80 15.28 -3.35 23.52
N LYS A 81 16.12 -2.31 23.51
CA LYS A 81 16.23 -1.36 22.40
C LYS A 81 16.72 -2.01 21.09
N GLU A 82 17.68 -2.93 21.18
CA GLU A 82 18.16 -3.70 20.02
C GLU A 82 17.07 -4.64 19.50
N LYS A 83 16.36 -5.31 20.41
CA LYS A 83 15.22 -6.17 20.07
C LYS A 83 14.10 -5.38 19.37
N ILE A 84 13.74 -4.20 19.86
CA ILE A 84 12.80 -3.28 19.21
C ILE A 84 13.25 -2.94 17.79
N THR A 85 14.52 -2.58 17.63
CA THR A 85 15.09 -2.21 16.32
C THR A 85 15.02 -3.36 15.32
N LEU A 86 15.36 -4.58 15.75
CA LEU A 86 15.26 -5.78 14.91
C LEU A 86 13.81 -6.07 14.52
N LEU A 87 12.90 -6.02 15.48
CA LEU A 87 11.48 -6.29 15.23
C LEU A 87 10.90 -5.29 14.22
N GLN A 88 11.19 -4.00 14.39
CA GLN A 88 10.75 -2.98 13.45
C GLN A 88 11.36 -3.17 12.06
N LYS A 89 12.63 -3.55 11.95
CA LYS A 89 13.27 -3.85 10.65
C LYS A 89 12.51 -4.96 9.91
N HIS A 90 12.22 -6.08 10.58
CA HIS A 90 11.47 -7.19 9.98
C HIS A 90 10.07 -6.77 9.55
N ARG A 91 9.34 -6.07 10.42
CA ARG A 91 7.97 -5.65 10.12
C ARG A 91 7.89 -4.58 9.03
N ARG A 92 8.88 -3.68 8.92
CA ARG A 92 9.01 -2.77 7.77
C ARG A 92 9.27 -3.54 6.47
N ALA A 93 10.13 -4.55 6.48
CA ALA A 93 10.36 -5.39 5.30
C ALA A 93 9.07 -6.13 4.88
N GLN A 94 8.30 -6.67 5.83
CA GLN A 94 7.00 -7.25 5.56
C GLN A 94 5.99 -6.22 5.01
N TRP A 95 6.02 -4.98 5.53
CA TRP A 95 5.20 -3.88 5.03
C TRP A 95 5.50 -3.56 3.56
N GLU A 96 6.79 -3.48 3.18
CA GLU A 96 7.20 -3.28 1.79
C GLU A 96 6.70 -4.40 0.87
N GLN A 97 6.80 -5.66 1.32
CA GLN A 97 6.28 -6.81 0.56
C GLN A 97 4.77 -6.73 0.39
N LEU A 98 4.03 -6.35 1.44
CA LEU A 98 2.59 -6.14 1.38
C LEU A 98 2.24 -5.02 0.39
N LYS A 99 2.92 -3.87 0.45
CA LYS A 99 2.72 -2.76 -0.49
C LYS A 99 2.92 -3.22 -1.93
N ALA A 100 4.03 -3.91 -2.20
CA ALA A 100 4.33 -4.41 -3.55
C ALA A 100 3.23 -5.36 -4.07
N ALA A 101 2.75 -6.30 -3.25
CA ALA A 101 1.68 -7.21 -3.62
C ALA A 101 0.36 -6.47 -3.89
N VAL A 102 0.03 -5.48 -3.05
CA VAL A 102 -1.17 -4.65 -3.22
C VAL A 102 -1.08 -3.80 -4.49
N TYR A 103 0.07 -3.16 -4.76
CA TYR A 103 0.26 -2.35 -5.95
C TYR A 103 0.11 -3.18 -7.21
N LYS A 104 0.78 -4.33 -7.27
CA LYS A 104 0.65 -5.26 -8.40
C LYS A 104 -0.82 -5.66 -8.63
N ARG A 105 -1.54 -6.03 -7.57
CA ARG A 105 -2.97 -6.42 -7.67
C ARG A 105 -3.87 -5.26 -8.11
N ARG A 106 -3.56 -4.02 -7.74
CA ARG A 106 -4.32 -2.82 -8.13
C ARG A 106 -3.95 -2.29 -9.52
N GLY A 107 -2.94 -2.87 -10.19
CA GLY A 107 -2.41 -2.36 -11.45
C GLY A 107 -1.66 -1.04 -11.29
N TRP A 108 -0.93 -0.90 -10.18
CA TRP A 108 -0.04 0.22 -9.88
C TRP A 108 1.41 -0.24 -10.04
N ASN A 109 2.32 0.70 -10.28
CA ASN A 109 3.75 0.44 -10.33
C ASN A 109 4.36 0.32 -8.91
N LYS A 110 5.66 0.02 -8.79
CA LYS A 110 6.40 -0.12 -7.51
C LYS A 110 6.39 1.17 -6.68
N ASN A 111 6.20 2.32 -7.32
CA ASN A 111 6.07 3.62 -6.66
C ASN A 111 4.63 3.94 -6.22
N GLY A 112 3.70 2.99 -6.34
CA GLY A 112 2.32 3.12 -5.86
C GLY A 112 1.46 4.07 -6.70
N ILE A 113 1.79 4.23 -7.98
CA ILE A 113 1.07 5.05 -8.95
C ILE A 113 0.27 4.15 -9.91
N PRO A 114 -1.02 4.43 -10.16
CA PRO A 114 -1.79 3.72 -11.19
C PRO A 114 -1.11 3.77 -12.56
N THR A 115 -0.96 2.62 -13.22
CA THR A 115 -0.30 2.54 -14.54
C THR A 115 -1.18 3.12 -15.65
N MET A 116 -0.55 3.45 -16.78
CA MET A 116 -1.27 3.88 -17.99
C MET A 116 -2.30 2.83 -18.46
N LYS A 117 -1.97 1.55 -18.33
CA LYS A 117 -2.87 0.42 -18.62
C LYS A 117 -4.12 0.45 -17.74
N THR A 118 -3.94 0.72 -16.45
CA THR A 118 -5.05 0.77 -15.48
C THR A 118 -6.00 1.93 -15.76
N VAL A 119 -5.49 3.14 -16.02
CA VAL A 119 -6.37 4.30 -16.27
C VAL A 119 -7.17 4.17 -17.57
N LYS A 120 -6.56 3.61 -18.62
CA LYS A 120 -7.25 3.31 -19.89
C LYS A 120 -8.35 2.25 -19.70
N ARG A 121 -8.06 1.16 -18.99
CA ARG A 121 -9.05 0.12 -18.67
C ARG A 121 -10.24 0.69 -17.88
N LEU A 122 -9.99 1.63 -16.98
CA LEU A 122 -11.02 2.25 -16.14
C LEU A 122 -11.77 3.40 -16.82
N GLY A 123 -11.30 3.88 -17.98
CA GLY A 123 -11.87 5.03 -18.69
C GLY A 123 -11.70 6.34 -17.94
N ILE A 124 -10.57 6.52 -17.26
CA ILE A 124 -10.21 7.75 -16.52
C ILE A 124 -8.92 8.38 -17.06
N ASP A 125 -8.52 7.99 -18.27
CA ASP A 125 -7.39 8.51 -19.05
C ASP A 125 -7.71 9.87 -19.68
N TYR A 126 -8.26 10.79 -18.89
CA TYR A 126 -8.45 12.18 -19.32
C TYR A 126 -7.09 12.81 -19.69
N PRO A 127 -7.05 13.81 -20.60
CA PRO A 127 -5.79 14.42 -21.03
C PRO A 127 -4.90 14.90 -19.86
N GLU A 128 -5.50 15.47 -18.81
CA GLU A 128 -4.76 15.91 -17.62
C GLU A 128 -4.20 14.75 -16.78
N VAL A 129 -4.93 13.63 -16.72
CA VAL A 129 -4.46 12.42 -16.03
C VAL A 129 -3.28 11.81 -16.79
N VAL A 130 -3.41 11.68 -18.11
CA VAL A 130 -2.34 11.16 -18.98
C VAL A 130 -1.08 12.01 -18.84
N ALA A 131 -1.20 13.33 -19.00
CA ALA A 131 -0.08 14.25 -18.88
C ALA A 131 0.57 14.26 -17.48
N LEU A 132 -0.21 14.01 -16.42
CA LEU A 132 0.33 13.85 -15.08
C LEU A 132 1.11 12.54 -14.93
N LEU A 133 0.56 11.44 -15.45
CA LEU A 133 1.20 10.12 -15.36
C LEU A 133 2.49 10.05 -16.18
N GLU A 134 2.53 10.62 -17.38
CA GLU A 134 3.76 10.66 -18.20
C GLU A 134 4.92 11.36 -17.49
N LYS A 135 4.66 12.30 -16.58
CA LYS A 135 5.69 12.99 -15.78
C LYS A 135 6.21 12.14 -14.62
N HIS A 136 5.47 11.14 -14.17
CA HIS A 136 5.75 10.42 -12.92
C HIS A 136 5.99 8.92 -13.10
N LEU A 137 5.47 8.33 -14.17
CA LEU A 137 5.71 6.93 -14.49
C LEU A 137 7.11 6.80 -15.09
N LYS A 138 7.89 5.89 -14.51
CA LYS A 138 9.25 5.62 -14.93
C LYS A 138 9.42 4.13 -15.21
N PRO A 139 10.16 3.73 -16.25
CA PRO A 139 10.35 2.31 -16.58
C PRO A 139 10.90 1.48 -15.42
N GLU A 140 11.79 2.03 -14.60
CA GLU A 140 12.38 1.34 -13.45
C GLU A 140 11.38 0.99 -12.33
N ASP A 141 10.29 1.75 -12.23
CA ASP A 141 9.24 1.53 -11.24
C ASP A 141 8.24 0.46 -11.69
N GLU A 142 8.29 0.00 -12.94
CA GLU A 142 7.37 -1.03 -13.40
C GLU A 142 7.71 -2.40 -12.79
N PHE A 143 6.68 -3.20 -12.52
CA PHE A 143 6.89 -4.61 -12.21
C PHE A 143 7.28 -5.32 -13.50
N GLU A 144 8.31 -6.18 -13.44
CA GLU A 144 8.59 -7.10 -14.54
C GLU A 144 7.35 -7.96 -14.73
N ASP A 145 6.81 -7.96 -15.96
CA ASP A 145 5.76 -8.89 -16.34
C ASP A 145 6.31 -10.31 -16.16
N ALA A 146 5.59 -11.13 -15.38
CA ALA A 146 5.90 -12.56 -15.21
C ALA A 146 5.34 -13.36 -16.40
#